data_AF-A0A7Y5H4X1-F1
#
_entry.id   AF-A0A7Y5H4X1-F1
#
_cell.length_a   1.000
_cell.length_b   1.000
_cell.length_c   1.000
_cell.angle_alpha   90.00
_cell.angle_beta   90.00
_cell.angle_gamma   90.00
#
_symmetry.space_group_name_H-M   'P 1'
#
loop_
_entity.id
_entity.type
_entity.pdbx_description
1 polymer ?
#
loop_
_entity_poly.entity_id
_entity_poly.type
_entity_poly.pdbx_seq_one_letter_code
_entity_poly.pdbx_strand_id
1 'polypeptide(L)'
;MPELNTGVEIFRIQIIAVVGSLFIIGFIIELIRRKKLQERYALLWLVAGIVMIVLSIWRNGLDKLAHLLGVGYAPALLFLVALGFGLLMMIHFSVVISSLTERNKILAQEVALLKAELNKINDEFKKRSVN
;
A
#
# COMPACT_ATOMS: atom_id res chain seq x y z
N MET A 1 25.30 -3.44 -41.57
CA MET A 1 24.60 -2.18 -41.21
C MET A 1 23.43 -2.52 -40.28
N PRO A 2 23.47 -2.19 -38.97
CA PRO A 2 22.51 -2.67 -37.97
C PRO A 2 21.45 -1.62 -37.57
N GLU A 3 20.95 -0.82 -38.51
CA GLU A 3 20.07 0.32 -38.20
C GLU A 3 18.56 0.02 -38.36
N LEU A 4 18.20 -1.18 -38.83
CA LEU A 4 16.79 -1.51 -39.17
C LEU A 4 16.00 -2.22 -38.06
N ASN A 5 16.64 -2.64 -36.94
CA ASN A 5 15.94 -3.34 -35.84
C ASN A 5 15.65 -2.47 -34.61
N THR A 6 16.28 -1.30 -34.48
CA THR A 6 16.14 -0.45 -33.28
C THR A 6 14.72 0.09 -33.12
N GLY A 7 14.06 0.49 -34.22
CA GLY A 7 12.68 1.00 -34.18
C GLY A 7 11.64 -0.04 -33.74
N VAL A 8 11.82 -1.30 -34.15
CA VAL A 8 10.93 -2.41 -33.78
C VAL A 8 11.11 -2.79 -32.31
N GLU A 9 12.35 -2.83 -31.81
CA GLU A 9 12.65 -3.08 -30.40
C GLU A 9 12.10 -1.96 -29.49
N ILE A 10 12.27 -0.70 -29.87
CA ILE A 10 11.71 0.45 -29.12
C ILE A 10 10.18 0.35 -29.04
N PHE A 11 9.51 0.02 -30.14
CA PHE A 11 8.04 -0.09 -30.18
C PHE A 11 7.52 -1.25 -29.32
N ARG A 12 8.22 -2.40 -29.32
CA ARG A 12 7.90 -3.55 -28.46
C ARG A 12 8.03 -3.21 -26.98
N ILE A 13 9.14 -2.56 -26.60
CA ILE A 13 9.37 -2.12 -25.22
C ILE A 13 8.29 -1.10 -24.81
N GLN A 14 7.91 -0.18 -25.70
CA GLN A 14 6.89 0.82 -25.43
C GLN A 14 5.51 0.20 -25.22
N ILE A 15 5.11 -0.79 -26.04
CA ILE A 15 3.86 -1.53 -25.86
C ILE A 15 3.87 -2.28 -24.52
N ILE A 16 4.95 -2.98 -24.20
CA ILE A 16 5.07 -3.72 -22.93
C ILE A 16 4.99 -2.74 -21.74
N ALA A 17 5.65 -1.60 -21.82
CA ALA A 17 5.61 -0.57 -20.78
C ALA A 17 4.20 0.03 -20.61
N VAL A 18 3.48 0.31 -21.71
CA VAL A 18 2.11 0.83 -21.67
C VAL A 18 1.15 -0.22 -21.09
N VAL A 19 1.23 -1.47 -21.53
CA VAL A 19 0.41 -2.57 -21.02
C VAL A 19 0.70 -2.82 -19.54
N GLY A 20 1.97 -2.85 -19.14
CA GLY A 20 2.37 -2.98 -17.75
C GLY A 20 1.86 -1.84 -16.88
N SER A 21 1.93 -0.60 -17.38
CA SER A 21 1.41 0.58 -16.67
C SER A 21 -0.11 0.53 -16.52
N LEU A 22 -0.84 0.17 -17.58
CA LEU A 22 -2.30 0.00 -17.54
C LEU A 22 -2.72 -1.14 -16.60
N PHE A 23 -1.98 -2.24 -16.58
CA PHE A 23 -2.21 -3.34 -15.64
C PHE A 23 -2.00 -2.90 -14.19
N ILE A 24 -0.92 -2.18 -13.89
CA ILE A 24 -0.65 -1.64 -12.55
C ILE A 24 -1.76 -0.66 -12.13
N ILE A 25 -2.18 0.24 -13.02
CA ILE A 25 -3.27 1.18 -12.75
C ILE A 25 -4.58 0.42 -12.48
N GLY A 26 -4.93 -0.55 -13.33
CA GLY A 26 -6.10 -1.40 -13.15
C GLY A 26 -6.07 -2.17 -11.83
N PHE A 27 -4.90 -2.70 -11.45
CA PHE A 27 -4.70 -3.40 -10.19
C PHE A 27 -4.87 -2.48 -8.98
N ILE A 28 -4.31 -1.26 -9.02
CA ILE A 28 -4.49 -0.24 -7.98
C ILE A 28 -5.97 0.16 -7.86
N ILE A 29 -6.65 0.42 -8.97
CA ILE A 29 -8.08 0.77 -8.99
C ILE A 29 -8.91 -0.37 -8.41
N GLU A 30 -8.61 -1.63 -8.76
CA GLU A 30 -9.32 -2.79 -8.23
C GLU A 30 -9.08 -2.97 -6.71
N LEU A 31 -7.87 -2.69 -6.23
CA LEU A 31 -7.55 -2.66 -4.79
C LEU A 31 -8.36 -1.60 -4.04
N ILE A 32 -8.50 -0.41 -4.62
CA ILE A 32 -9.29 0.71 -4.06
C ILE A 32 -10.79 0.35 -4.10
N ARG A 33 -11.28 -0.15 -5.24
CA ARG A 33 -12.71 -0.44 -5.47
C ARG A 33 -13.24 -1.56 -4.57
N ARG A 34 -12.38 -2.53 -4.20
CA ARG A 34 -12.74 -3.63 -3.30
C ARG A 34 -12.90 -3.23 -1.82
N LYS A 35 -12.85 -1.93 -1.48
CA LYS A 35 -13.04 -1.38 -0.11
C LYS A 35 -12.17 -2.08 0.95
N LYS A 36 -11.03 -2.67 0.57
CA LYS A 36 -10.07 -3.27 1.51
C LYS A 36 -9.16 -2.24 2.17
N LEU A 37 -9.11 -1.00 1.67
CA LEU A 37 -8.52 0.13 2.38
C LEU A 37 -9.63 0.92 3.05
N GLN A 38 -9.59 0.99 4.39
CA GLN A 38 -10.40 1.94 5.15
C GLN A 38 -10.18 3.35 4.54
N GLU A 39 -11.25 4.15 4.38
CA GLU A 39 -11.23 5.50 3.77
C GLU A 39 -10.01 6.35 4.16
N ARG A 40 -9.51 6.17 5.39
CA ARG A 40 -8.33 6.83 5.94
C ARG A 40 -7.01 6.56 5.20
N TYR A 41 -6.79 5.35 4.67
CA TYR A 41 -5.51 5.01 4.01
C TYR A 41 -5.45 5.52 2.57
N ALA A 42 -6.60 5.58 1.88
CA ALA A 42 -6.70 6.20 0.57
C ALA A 42 -6.37 7.69 0.65
N LEU A 43 -6.83 8.38 1.70
CA LEU A 43 -6.50 9.79 1.95
C LEU A 43 -4.99 10.01 2.18
N LEU A 44 -4.32 9.14 2.95
CA LEU A 44 -2.86 9.23 3.14
C LEU A 44 -2.10 9.07 1.81
N TRP A 45 -2.53 8.14 0.97
CA TRP A 45 -1.94 7.92 -0.36
C TRP A 45 -2.20 9.08 -1.32
N LEU A 46 -3.37 9.70 -1.22
CA LEU A 46 -3.75 10.86 -2.02
C LEU A 46 -2.95 12.11 -1.59
N VAL A 47 -2.79 12.34 -0.29
CA VAL A 47 -1.92 13.39 0.25
C VAL A 47 -0.47 13.17 -0.17
N ALA A 48 0.03 11.93 -0.11
CA ALA A 48 1.36 11.58 -0.59
C ALA A 48 1.56 11.91 -2.08
N GLY A 49 0.59 11.53 -2.91
CA GLY A 49 0.59 11.84 -4.34
C GLY A 49 0.58 13.35 -4.61
N ILE A 50 -0.23 14.11 -3.86
CA ILE A 50 -0.25 15.58 -3.93
C ILE A 50 1.11 16.16 -3.56
N VAL A 51 1.72 15.73 -2.45
CA VAL A 51 3.05 16.19 -2.02
C VAL A 51 4.09 15.91 -3.09
N MET A 52 4.07 14.71 -3.69
CA MET A 52 4.97 14.35 -4.79
C MET A 52 4.78 15.21 -6.04
N ILE A 53 3.52 15.49 -6.44
CA ILE A 53 3.22 16.36 -7.58
C ILE A 53 3.70 17.79 -7.30
N VAL A 54 3.43 18.32 -6.10
CA VAL A 54 3.87 19.66 -5.69
C VAL A 54 5.40 19.75 -5.72
N LEU A 55 6.11 18.77 -5.18
CA LEU A 55 7.58 18.72 -5.22
C LEU A 55 8.13 18.58 -6.64
N SER A 56 7.45 17.83 -7.52
CA SER A 56 7.85 17.65 -8.93
C SER A 56 7.72 18.96 -9.73
N ILE A 57 6.67 19.74 -9.48
CA ILE A 57 6.45 21.03 -10.15
C ILE A 57 7.39 22.12 -9.57
N TRP A 58 7.75 22.02 -8.28
CA TRP A 58 8.56 23.02 -7.58
C TRP A 58 10.08 22.86 -7.78
N ARG A 59 10.54 23.00 -9.03
CA ARG A 59 11.98 22.96 -9.41
C ARG A 59 12.88 23.84 -8.53
N ASN A 60 12.48 25.09 -8.27
CA ASN A 60 13.30 26.04 -7.50
C ASN A 60 13.49 25.66 -6.02
N GLY A 61 12.57 24.89 -5.43
CA GLY A 61 12.72 24.37 -4.06
C GLY A 61 13.65 23.17 -4.01
N LEU A 62 13.57 22.32 -5.04
CA LEU A 62 14.42 21.16 -5.23
C LEU A 62 15.88 21.57 -5.47
N ASP A 63 16.15 22.60 -6.27
CA ASP A 63 17.50 23.13 -6.49
C ASP A 63 18.12 23.73 -5.21
N LYS A 64 17.31 24.38 -4.37
CA LYS A 64 17.78 24.88 -3.06
C LYS A 64 18.14 23.72 -2.12
N LEU A 65 17.29 22.71 -2.01
CA LEU A 65 17.57 21.52 -1.20
C LEU A 65 18.76 20.72 -1.74
N ALA A 66 18.89 20.62 -3.06
CA ALA A 66 20.01 19.98 -3.74
C ALA A 66 21.34 20.67 -3.39
N HIS A 67 21.37 22.01 -3.38
CA HIS A 67 22.53 22.77 -2.92
C HIS A 67 22.83 22.59 -1.42
N LEU A 68 21.80 22.54 -0.58
CA LEU A 68 21.95 22.34 0.87
C LEU A 68 22.44 20.93 1.23
N LEU A 69 22.02 19.92 0.48
CA LEU A 69 22.41 18.52 0.65
C LEU A 69 23.66 18.13 -0.15
N GLY A 70 24.20 19.05 -0.97
CA GLY A 70 25.39 18.81 -1.80
C GLY A 70 25.17 17.89 -3.01
N VAL A 71 23.92 17.67 -3.42
CA VAL A 71 23.56 16.76 -4.52
C VAL A 71 23.41 17.56 -5.82
N GLY A 72 24.38 17.46 -6.74
CA GLY A 72 24.39 18.23 -7.99
C GLY A 72 23.35 17.84 -9.06
N TYR A 73 22.46 16.88 -8.78
CA TYR A 73 21.52 16.33 -9.76
C TYR A 73 20.09 16.28 -9.19
N ALA A 74 19.24 17.22 -9.62
CA ALA A 74 17.86 17.37 -9.14
C ALA A 74 17.02 16.06 -9.18
N PRO A 75 17.11 15.19 -10.20
CA PRO A 75 16.41 13.90 -10.20
C PRO A 75 16.80 12.96 -9.06
N ALA A 76 18.06 12.97 -8.61
CA ALA A 76 18.52 12.09 -7.53
C ALA A 76 17.87 12.45 -6.19
N LEU A 77 17.58 13.73 -5.96
CA LEU A 77 16.89 14.20 -4.76
C LEU A 77 15.43 13.75 -4.73
N LEU A 78 14.73 13.79 -5.87
CA LEU A 78 13.37 13.24 -5.99
C LEU A 78 13.35 11.74 -5.66
N PHE A 79 14.34 10.98 -6.14
CA PHE A 79 14.48 9.57 -5.79
C PHE A 79 14.70 9.36 -4.29
N LEU A 80 15.57 10.17 -3.67
CA LEU A 80 15.83 10.07 -2.23
C LEU A 80 14.56 10.37 -1.41
N VAL A 81 13.80 11.39 -1.78
CA VAL A 81 12.52 11.72 -1.12
C VAL A 81 11.49 10.61 -1.35
N ALA A 82 11.36 10.10 -2.57
CA ALA A 82 10.44 9.01 -2.87
C ALA A 82 10.79 7.72 -2.10
N LEU A 83 12.07 7.38 -2.00
CA LEU A 83 12.54 6.24 -1.22
C LEU A 83 12.31 6.44 0.28
N GLY A 84 12.63 7.63 0.81
CA GLY A 84 12.38 7.96 2.22
C GLY A 84 10.89 7.92 2.55
N PHE A 85 10.05 8.49 1.70
CA PHE A 85 8.60 8.44 1.83
C PHE A 85 8.07 6.99 1.76
N GLY A 86 8.57 6.19 0.81
CA GLY A 86 8.24 4.76 0.70
C GLY A 86 8.62 3.99 1.96
N LEU A 87 9.78 4.27 2.54
CA LEU A 87 10.24 3.64 3.79
C LEU A 87 9.32 4.00 4.97
N LEU A 88 8.96 5.27 5.10
CA LEU A 88 8.01 5.73 6.13
C LEU A 88 6.65 5.04 5.97
N MET A 89 6.18 4.87 4.74
CA MET A 89 4.95 4.13 4.45
C MET A 89 5.05 2.66 4.84
N MET A 90 6.19 1.99 4.59
CA MET A 90 6.40 0.61 5.04
C MET A 90 6.32 0.49 6.56
N ILE A 91 6.94 1.41 7.30
CA ILE A 91 6.87 1.45 8.76
C ILE A 91 5.43 1.67 9.22
N HIS A 92 4.73 2.62 8.62
CA HIS A 92 3.32 2.88 8.92
C HIS A 92 2.45 1.63 8.72
N PHE A 93 2.60 0.95 7.59
CA PHE A 93 1.87 -0.29 7.31
C PHE A 93 2.23 -1.41 8.27
N SER A 94 3.50 -1.54 8.67
CA SER A 94 3.92 -2.51 9.68
C SER A 94 3.16 -2.31 11.00
N VAL A 95 3.08 -1.07 11.49
CA VAL A 95 2.36 -0.73 12.72
C VAL A 95 0.86 -1.02 12.59
N VAL A 96 0.26 -0.64 11.47
CA VAL A 96 -1.16 -0.89 11.19
C VAL A 96 -1.46 -2.39 11.20
N ILE A 97 -0.68 -3.18 10.44
CA ILE A 97 -0.85 -4.64 10.35
C ILE A 97 -0.66 -5.29 11.72
N SER A 98 0.34 -4.84 12.50
CA SER A 98 0.57 -5.33 13.86
C SER A 98 -0.66 -5.09 14.75
N SER A 99 -1.21 -3.87 14.74
CA SER A 99 -2.40 -3.54 15.54
C SER A 99 -3.63 -4.33 15.10
N LEU A 100 -3.78 -4.60 13.80
CA LEU A 100 -4.90 -5.35 13.26
C LEU A 100 -4.80 -6.84 13.63
N THR A 101 -3.59 -7.38 13.62
CA THR A 101 -3.30 -8.75 14.06
C THR A 101 -3.69 -8.94 15.52
N GLU A 102 -3.32 -8.00 16.40
CA GLU A 102 -3.67 -8.08 17.82
C GLU A 102 -5.20 -8.02 18.04
N ARG A 103 -5.90 -7.11 17.35
CA ARG A 103 -7.37 -7.04 17.40
C ARG A 103 -8.03 -8.33 16.92
N ASN A 104 -7.51 -8.92 15.85
CA ASN A 104 -8.04 -10.18 15.32
C ASN A 104 -7.83 -11.35 16.31
N LYS A 105 -6.68 -11.37 17.00
CA LYS A 105 -6.42 -12.34 18.06
C LYS A 105 -7.41 -12.19 19.22
N ILE A 106 -7.67 -10.96 19.68
CA ILE A 106 -8.65 -10.67 20.73
C ILE A 106 -10.05 -11.15 20.32
N LEU A 107 -10.49 -10.80 19.10
CA LEU A 107 -11.80 -11.24 18.58
C LEU A 107 -11.90 -12.77 18.48
N ALA A 108 -10.84 -13.44 18.05
CA ALA A 108 -10.82 -14.91 18.01
C ALA A 108 -10.96 -15.52 19.42
N GLN A 109 -10.35 -14.91 20.43
CA GLN A 109 -10.49 -15.32 21.83
C GLN A 109 -11.90 -15.09 22.35
N GLU A 110 -12.52 -13.93 22.09
CA GLU A 110 -13.90 -13.65 22.47
C GLU A 110 -14.88 -14.66 21.83
N VAL A 111 -14.71 -14.97 20.55
CA VAL A 111 -15.51 -15.98 19.84
C VAL A 111 -15.31 -17.37 20.45
N ALA A 112 -14.09 -17.72 20.86
CA ALA A 112 -13.81 -19.01 21.51
C ALA A 112 -14.51 -19.11 22.88
N LEU A 113 -14.48 -18.04 23.69
CA LEU A 113 -15.17 -17.97 24.98
C LEU A 113 -16.69 -18.10 24.81
N LEU A 114 -17.28 -17.33 23.89
CA LEU A 114 -18.71 -17.39 23.56
C LEU A 114 -19.15 -18.80 23.14
N LYS A 115 -18.34 -19.48 22.30
CA LYS A 115 -18.61 -20.88 21.92
C LYS A 115 -18.53 -21.83 23.11
N ALA A 116 -17.59 -21.63 24.03
CA ALA A 116 -17.45 -22.46 25.21
C ALA A 116 -18.66 -22.32 26.15
N GLU A 117 -19.18 -21.10 26.35
CA GLU A 117 -20.40 -20.85 27.13
C GLU A 117 -21.63 -21.49 26.48
N LEU A 118 -21.79 -21.35 25.16
CA LEU A 118 -22.89 -21.97 24.42
C LEU A 118 -22.88 -23.50 24.58
N ASN A 119 -21.70 -24.13 24.49
CA ASN A 119 -21.55 -25.57 24.67
C ASN A 119 -21.94 -26.01 26.09
N LYS A 120 -21.53 -25.27 27.13
CA LYS A 120 -21.93 -25.57 28.52
C LYS A 120 -23.45 -25.52 28.69
N ILE A 121 -24.09 -24.47 28.16
CA ILE A 121 -25.55 -24.33 28.20
C ILE A 121 -26.22 -25.53 27.51
N ASN A 122 -25.73 -25.92 26.34
CA ASN A 122 -26.28 -27.04 25.58
C ASN A 122 -26.12 -28.40 26.31
N ASP A 123 -24.99 -28.59 27.00
CA ASP A 123 -24.74 -29.79 27.82
C ASP A 123 -25.66 -29.85 29.05
N GLU A 124 -25.95 -28.71 29.69
CA GLU A 124 -26.93 -28.62 30.77
C GLU A 124 -28.34 -28.95 30.29
N PHE A 125 -28.75 -28.42 29.12
CA PHE A 125 -30.02 -28.77 28.50
C PHE A 125 -30.14 -30.27 28.21
N LYS A 126 -29.09 -30.90 27.66
CA LYS A 126 -29.05 -32.35 27.44
C LYS A 126 -29.21 -33.15 28.73
N LYS A 127 -28.55 -32.74 29.81
CA LYS A 127 -28.68 -33.41 31.11
C LYS A 127 -30.10 -33.31 31.66
N ARG A 128 -30.78 -32.17 31.44
CA ARG A 128 -32.15 -31.93 31.89
C ARG A 128 -33.22 -32.65 31.08
N SER A 129 -32.96 -32.98 29.81
CA SER A 129 -33.91 -33.69 28.95
C SER A 129 -33.87 -35.22 29.09
N VAL A 130 -32.82 -35.75 29.72
CA VAL A 130 -32.61 -37.21 29.90
C VAL A 130 -33.12 -37.71 31.26
N ASN A 131 -33.51 -36.79 32.15
CA ASN A 131 -34.00 -37.07 33.50
C ASN A 131 -35.48 -36.71 33.60
#